data_AF-A0A2G8SET7-F1
#
_entry.id   AF-A0A2G8SET7-F1
#
_cell.length_a   1.000
_cell.length_b   1.000
_cell.length_c   1.000
_cell.angle_alpha   90.00
_cell.angle_beta   90.00
_cell.angle_gamma   90.00
#
_symmetry.space_group_name_H-M   'P 1'
#
loop_
_entity.id
_entity.type
_entity.pdbx_description
1 polymer ?
#
loop_
_entity_poly.entity_id
_entity_poly.type
_entity_poly.pdbx_seq_one_letter_code
_entity_poly.pdbx_strand_id
1 'polypeptide(L)'
;MPGARPLVPWLCPTPSVPFDALTGFPTRFAAGIALVALGALLRAASYWALGSLFTFEVVIKDDHSLVTRGPYRYVRHPSYTGAALVLLGTHLIHFGAAGYVTQCRIENTPVVVFVWIWRVGTVFSVLSLGRRCSVEDHQLRERFGQVWEEYRVDVPYRLLPYIY
;
A
#
# COMPACT_ATOMS: atom_id res chain seq x y z
N MET A 1 13.51 41.89 7.78
CA MET A 1 13.02 40.60 7.24
C MET A 1 12.01 40.05 8.23
N PRO A 2 10.73 39.89 7.87
CA PRO A 2 9.69 39.49 8.82
C PRO A 2 9.97 38.07 9.32
N GLY A 3 9.98 37.93 10.65
CA GLY A 3 10.27 36.67 11.33
C GLY A 3 9.27 35.59 10.95
N ALA A 4 9.76 34.49 10.39
CA ALA A 4 8.98 33.30 10.16
C ALA A 4 8.40 32.84 11.50
N ARG A 5 7.07 33.00 11.68
CA ARG A 5 6.37 32.34 12.78
C ARG A 5 6.66 30.85 12.66
N PRO A 6 7.04 30.16 13.76
CA PRO A 6 7.29 28.73 13.67
C PRO A 6 6.01 28.07 13.17
N LEU A 7 6.11 27.31 12.06
CA LEU A 7 5.00 26.51 11.52
C LEU A 7 4.64 25.32 12.44
N VAL A 8 5.52 25.04 13.40
CA VAL A 8 5.45 23.92 14.33
C VAL A 8 4.11 23.81 15.07
N PRO A 9 3.48 24.88 15.60
CA PRO A 9 2.18 24.78 16.28
C PRO A 9 1.01 24.43 15.35
N TRP A 10 1.14 24.71 14.05
CA TRP A 10 0.13 24.35 13.05
C TRP A 10 0.26 22.89 12.60
N LEU A 11 1.50 22.36 12.61
CA LEU A 11 1.77 20.97 12.28
C LEU A 11 1.54 20.06 13.50
N CYS A 12 2.07 20.43 14.65
CA CYS A 12 2.02 19.67 15.89
C CYS A 12 1.42 20.54 17.02
N PRO A 13 0.09 20.52 17.21
CA PRO A 13 -0.60 21.45 18.11
C PRO A 13 -0.18 21.31 19.57
N THR A 14 0.09 20.08 20.00
CA THR A 14 0.47 19.75 21.37
C THR A 14 1.54 18.66 21.40
N PRO A 15 2.83 19.00 21.26
CA PRO A 15 3.91 18.03 21.39
C PRO A 15 3.99 17.50 22.83
N SER A 16 3.95 16.18 22.99
CA SER A 16 3.95 15.51 24.30
C SER A 16 5.35 15.20 24.86
N VAL A 17 6.40 15.32 24.04
CA VAL A 17 7.82 15.09 24.40
C VAL A 17 8.72 16.12 23.70
N PRO A 18 9.90 16.45 24.26
CA PRO A 18 10.91 17.21 23.53
C PRO A 18 11.21 16.52 22.18
N PHE A 19 11.43 17.30 21.12
CA PHE A 19 11.78 16.77 19.79
C PHE A 19 13.00 15.84 19.81
N ASP A 20 13.82 15.88 20.87
CA ASP A 20 14.92 14.93 21.11
C ASP A 20 14.44 13.47 21.15
N ALA A 21 13.20 13.20 21.55
CA ALA A 21 12.60 11.86 21.49
C ALA A 21 12.34 11.35 20.06
N LEU A 22 12.32 12.24 19.05
CA LEU A 22 12.25 11.89 17.62
C LEU A 22 13.63 11.57 17.02
N THR A 23 14.73 11.84 17.73
CA THR A 23 16.09 11.58 17.21
C THR A 23 16.48 10.11 17.28
N GLY A 24 15.87 9.34 18.19
CA GLY A 24 16.09 7.90 18.28
C GLY A 24 15.23 7.19 17.25
N PHE A 25 15.76 6.90 16.06
CA PHE A 25 15.12 6.09 15.00
C PHE A 25 14.45 4.83 15.62
N PRO A 26 13.14 4.86 15.90
CA PRO A 26 12.53 3.74 16.58
C PRO A 26 12.40 2.59 15.60
N THR A 27 12.65 1.36 16.05
CA THR A 27 12.60 0.16 15.19
C THR A 27 11.30 0.06 14.40
N ARG A 28 10.19 0.49 15.00
CA ARG A 28 8.87 0.56 14.35
C ARG A 28 8.82 1.52 13.17
N PHE A 29 9.43 2.70 13.29
CA PHE A 29 9.49 3.68 12.19
C PHE A 29 10.39 3.16 11.06
N ALA A 30 11.57 2.62 11.40
CA ALA A 30 12.46 2.02 10.42
C ALA A 30 11.78 0.85 9.67
N ALA A 31 11.09 -0.03 10.39
CA ALA A 31 10.29 -1.10 9.80
C ALA A 31 9.16 -0.56 8.91
N GLY A 32 8.48 0.50 9.35
CA GLY A 32 7.44 1.15 8.55
C GLY A 32 7.96 1.72 7.24
N ILE A 33 9.11 2.41 7.26
CA ILE A 33 9.78 2.93 6.08
C ILE A 33 10.21 1.78 5.15
N ALA A 34 10.79 0.71 5.70
CA ALA A 34 11.19 -0.46 4.92
C ALA A 34 9.99 -1.12 4.22
N LEU A 35 8.85 -1.25 4.90
CA LEU A 35 7.62 -1.80 4.32
C LEU A 35 7.05 -0.90 3.21
N VAL A 36 7.04 0.42 3.40
CA VAL A 36 6.62 1.37 2.37
C VAL A 36 7.52 1.29 1.15
N ALA A 37 8.84 1.29 1.35
CA ALA A 37 9.82 1.19 0.27
C ALA A 37 9.66 -0.13 -0.50
N LEU A 38 9.57 -1.26 0.20
CA LEU A 38 9.37 -2.57 -0.42
C LEU A 38 8.05 -2.64 -1.19
N GLY A 39 6.96 -2.15 -0.60
CA GLY A 39 5.66 -2.11 -1.26
C GLY A 39 5.63 -1.22 -2.51
N ALA A 40 6.28 -0.06 -2.45
CA ALA A 40 6.42 0.84 -3.58
C ALA A 40 7.26 0.22 -4.71
N LEU A 41 8.39 -0.42 -4.36
CA LEU A 41 9.24 -1.13 -5.33
C LEU A 41 8.50 -2.30 -5.99
N LEU A 42 7.74 -3.09 -5.22
CA LEU A 42 6.94 -4.18 -5.78
C LEU A 42 5.87 -3.67 -6.75
N ARG A 43 5.22 -2.55 -6.43
CA ARG A 43 4.26 -1.89 -7.33
C ARG A 43 4.93 -1.37 -8.59
N ALA A 44 6.07 -0.68 -8.45
CA ALA A 44 6.84 -0.19 -9.58
C ALA A 44 7.29 -1.35 -10.49
N ALA A 45 7.77 -2.46 -9.91
CA ALA A 45 8.15 -3.66 -10.65
C ALA A 45 6.94 -4.31 -11.34
N SER A 46 5.75 -4.30 -10.71
CA SER A 46 4.52 -4.81 -11.32
C SER A 46 4.11 -3.97 -12.53
N TYR A 47 4.13 -2.64 -12.40
CA TYR A 47 3.81 -1.71 -13.49
C TYR A 47 4.83 -1.79 -14.62
N TRP A 48 6.10 -1.91 -14.30
CA TRP A 48 7.15 -2.09 -15.28
C TRP A 48 7.02 -3.43 -16.01
N ALA A 49 6.66 -4.51 -15.30
CA ALA A 49 6.41 -5.81 -15.92
C ALA A 49 5.22 -5.78 -16.89
N LEU A 50 4.16 -5.04 -16.56
CA LEU A 50 3.03 -4.82 -17.48
C LEU A 50 3.42 -3.94 -18.68
N GLY A 51 4.27 -2.93 -18.47
CA GLY A 51 4.76 -2.06 -19.55
C GLY A 51 3.62 -1.37 -20.30
N SER A 52 3.62 -1.45 -21.64
CA SER A 52 2.59 -0.87 -22.52
C SER A 52 1.20 -1.52 -22.39
N LEU A 53 1.08 -2.62 -21.64
CA LEU A 53 -0.19 -3.29 -21.33
C LEU A 53 -0.86 -2.72 -20.05
N PHE A 54 -0.21 -1.78 -19.35
CA PHE A 54 -0.81 -1.08 -18.21
C PHE A 54 -1.73 0.05 -18.69
N THR A 55 -3.04 -0.19 -18.67
CA THR A 55 -4.06 0.85 -18.90
C THR A 55 -4.73 1.20 -17.57
N PHE A 56 -4.85 2.50 -17.25
CA PHE A 56 -5.64 2.98 -16.11
C PHE A 56 -7.15 2.75 -16.32
N GLU A 57 -7.56 2.53 -17.56
CA GLU A 57 -8.89 2.06 -17.94
C GLU A 57 -8.90 0.55 -18.12
N VAL A 58 -9.97 -0.11 -17.70
CA VAL A 58 -10.26 -1.53 -17.94
C VAL A 58 -10.68 -1.70 -19.42
N VAL A 59 -9.78 -1.37 -20.35
CA VAL A 59 -9.97 -1.57 -21.78
C VAL A 59 -8.90 -2.53 -22.25
N ILE A 60 -9.32 -3.79 -22.37
CA ILE A 60 -8.54 -4.84 -22.97
C ILE A 60 -8.41 -4.50 -24.46
N LYS A 61 -7.22 -4.13 -24.92
CA LYS A 61 -6.97 -4.02 -26.37
C LYS A 61 -6.98 -5.43 -26.97
N ASP A 62 -7.39 -5.57 -28.22
CA ASP A 62 -7.55 -6.89 -28.86
C ASP A 62 -6.26 -7.72 -28.95
N ASP A 63 -5.10 -7.13 -28.68
CA ASP A 63 -3.78 -7.74 -28.69
C ASP A 63 -3.13 -7.89 -27.29
N HIS A 64 -3.94 -7.81 -26.22
CA HIS A 64 -3.44 -7.98 -24.84
C HIS A 64 -3.01 -9.42 -24.60
N SER A 65 -1.72 -9.66 -24.34
CA SER A 65 -1.20 -10.95 -23.87
C SER A 65 -1.17 -11.02 -22.34
N LEU A 66 -1.44 -12.19 -21.75
CA LEU A 66 -1.31 -12.39 -20.30
C LEU A 66 0.15 -12.22 -19.86
N VAL A 67 0.40 -11.31 -18.92
CA VAL A 67 1.75 -11.02 -18.41
C VAL A 67 2.08 -11.99 -17.27
N THR A 68 3.06 -12.87 -17.50
CA THR A 68 3.52 -13.87 -16.51
C THR A 68 4.96 -13.65 -16.04
N ARG A 69 5.61 -12.58 -16.50
CA ARG A 69 7.02 -12.23 -16.18
C ARG A 69 7.14 -11.31 -14.97
N GLY A 70 8.36 -11.21 -14.44
CA GLY A 70 8.65 -10.31 -13.31
C GLY A 70 7.97 -10.82 -12.04
N PRO A 71 7.34 -9.95 -11.21
CA PRO A 71 6.70 -10.39 -9.97
C PRO A 71 5.48 -11.30 -10.18
N TYR A 72 4.88 -11.29 -11.37
CA TYR A 72 3.75 -12.14 -11.75
C TYR A 72 4.09 -13.64 -11.77
N ARG A 73 5.38 -14.01 -11.88
CA ARG A 73 5.78 -15.44 -11.81
C ARG A 73 5.61 -16.07 -10.42
N TYR A 74 5.39 -15.26 -9.39
CA TYR A 74 5.34 -15.70 -7.99
C TYR A 74 3.94 -15.57 -7.38
N VAL A 75 3.23 -14.50 -7.72
CA VAL A 75 1.88 -14.22 -7.27
C VAL A 75 1.09 -13.56 -8.40
N ARG A 76 -0.21 -13.81 -8.46
CA ARG A 76 -1.06 -13.27 -9.53
C ARG A 76 -1.31 -11.77 -9.40
N HIS A 77 -1.33 -11.24 -8.18
CA HIS A 77 -1.65 -9.83 -7.90
C HIS A 77 -0.56 -9.09 -7.09
N PRO A 78 0.69 -9.01 -7.59
CA PRO A 78 1.82 -8.47 -6.83
C PRO A 78 1.64 -6.98 -6.47
N SER A 79 0.96 -6.20 -7.32
CA SER A 79 0.69 -4.78 -7.07
C SER A 79 -0.22 -4.55 -5.86
N TYR A 80 -1.15 -5.48 -5.60
CA TYR A 80 -2.04 -5.42 -4.42
C TYR A 80 -1.31 -5.82 -3.15
N THR A 81 -0.38 -6.77 -3.23
CA THR A 81 0.55 -7.07 -2.13
C THR A 81 1.38 -5.84 -1.78
N GLY A 82 1.92 -5.16 -2.78
CA GLY A 82 2.65 -3.91 -2.58
C GLY A 82 1.77 -2.80 -1.98
N ALA A 83 0.49 -2.71 -2.37
CA ALA A 83 -0.45 -1.76 -1.76
C ALA A 83 -0.69 -2.06 -0.27
N ALA A 84 -0.89 -3.33 0.09
CA ALA A 84 -1.05 -3.75 1.48
C ALA A 84 0.20 -3.42 2.33
N LEU A 85 1.40 -3.64 1.79
CA LEU A 85 2.67 -3.28 2.45
C LEU A 85 2.80 -1.77 2.68
N VAL A 86 2.44 -0.94 1.69
CA VAL A 86 2.45 0.52 1.83
C VAL A 86 1.46 0.98 2.90
N LEU A 87 0.25 0.42 2.93
CA LEU A 87 -0.77 0.73 3.94
C LEU A 87 -0.28 0.36 5.35
N LEU A 88 0.29 -0.84 5.50
CA LEU A 88 0.83 -1.31 6.77
C LEU A 88 2.02 -0.46 7.24
N GLY A 89 2.97 -0.17 6.34
CA GLY A 89 4.14 0.65 6.66
C GLY A 89 3.75 2.07 7.05
N THR A 90 2.81 2.68 6.32
CA THR A 90 2.24 3.99 6.67
C THR A 90 1.60 3.97 8.05
N HIS A 91 0.88 2.89 8.37
CA HIS A 91 0.28 2.72 9.69
C HIS A 91 1.34 2.62 10.81
N LEU A 92 2.43 1.88 10.59
CA LEU A 92 3.52 1.75 11.55
C LEU A 92 4.23 3.07 11.82
N ILE A 93 4.44 3.89 10.77
CA ILE A 93 5.06 5.21 10.86
C ILE A 93 4.21 6.17 11.71
N HIS A 94 2.90 6.21 11.48
CA HIS A 94 2.07 7.29 12.04
C HIS A 94 1.39 6.94 13.37
N PHE A 95 1.07 5.68 13.64
CA PHE A 95 0.19 5.28 14.75
C PHE A 95 0.89 4.50 15.88
N GLY A 96 2.16 4.82 16.15
CA GLY A 96 2.92 4.25 17.27
C GLY A 96 3.02 5.16 18.49
N ALA A 97 3.54 4.64 19.60
CA ALA A 97 3.80 5.43 20.81
C ALA A 97 4.71 6.65 20.55
N ALA A 98 5.63 6.53 19.59
CA ALA A 98 6.46 7.61 19.08
C ALA A 98 6.01 8.12 17.69
N GLY A 99 4.81 7.76 17.24
CA GLY A 99 4.27 8.19 15.96
C GLY A 99 3.71 9.60 16.03
N TYR A 100 3.69 10.29 14.90
CA TYR A 100 3.24 11.68 14.77
C TYR A 100 1.86 11.94 15.40
N VAL A 101 0.91 11.03 15.18
CA VAL A 101 -0.48 11.17 15.66
C VAL A 101 -0.51 11.24 17.19
N THR A 102 0.16 10.30 17.85
CA THR A 102 0.24 10.22 19.32
C THR A 102 1.12 11.31 19.91
N GLN A 103 2.24 11.63 19.27
CA GLN A 103 3.16 12.65 19.80
C GLN A 103 2.57 14.06 19.75
N CYS A 104 1.87 14.40 18.66
CA CYS A 104 1.20 15.69 18.49
C CYS A 104 -0.20 15.72 19.10
N ARG A 105 -0.65 14.60 19.69
CA ARG A 105 -1.99 14.40 20.25
C ARG A 105 -3.10 14.83 19.31
N ILE A 106 -3.00 14.41 18.05
CA ILE A 106 -3.98 14.73 17.02
C ILE A 106 -5.36 14.22 17.42
N GLU A 107 -5.42 13.16 18.23
CA GLU A 107 -6.65 12.63 18.84
C GLU A 107 -7.48 13.68 19.60
N ASN A 108 -6.86 14.72 20.15
CA ASN A 108 -7.54 15.79 20.90
C ASN A 108 -7.97 16.97 20.02
N THR A 109 -7.75 16.88 18.70
CA THR A 109 -8.05 17.95 17.75
C THR A 109 -9.17 17.54 16.80
N PRO A 110 -9.90 18.49 16.19
CA PRO A 110 -10.92 18.17 15.19
C PRO A 110 -10.39 17.38 13.98
N VAL A 111 -9.08 17.47 13.70
CA VAL A 111 -8.40 16.75 12.60
C VAL A 111 -8.39 15.23 12.82
N VAL A 112 -8.69 14.73 14.04
CA VAL A 112 -8.83 13.30 14.35
C VAL A 112 -9.81 12.59 13.41
N VAL A 113 -10.79 13.29 12.84
CA VAL A 113 -11.72 12.72 11.85
C VAL A 113 -10.96 12.14 10.65
N PHE A 114 -9.90 12.79 10.18
CA PHE A 114 -9.08 12.30 9.07
C PHE A 114 -8.27 11.05 9.45
N VAL A 115 -7.83 10.96 10.71
CA VAL A 115 -7.20 9.76 11.25
C VAL A 115 -8.18 8.58 11.24
N TRP A 116 -9.44 8.80 11.65
CA TRP A 116 -10.46 7.77 11.61
C TRP A 116 -10.84 7.37 10.19
N ILE A 117 -11.02 8.34 9.29
CA ILE A 117 -11.24 8.09 7.86
C ILE A 117 -10.10 7.24 7.28
N TRP A 118 -8.85 7.58 7.59
CA TRP A 118 -7.70 6.79 7.15
C TRP A 118 -7.70 5.37 7.71
N ARG A 119 -7.99 5.19 9.00
CA ARG A 119 -8.05 3.86 9.65
C ARG A 119 -9.14 2.99 9.04
N VAL A 120 -10.36 3.51 8.96
CA VAL A 120 -11.51 2.81 8.37
C VAL A 120 -11.25 2.54 6.88
N GLY A 121 -10.78 3.53 6.14
CA GLY A 121 -10.45 3.41 4.72
C GLY A 121 -9.35 2.39 4.46
N THR A 122 -8.34 2.31 5.33
CA THR A 122 -7.27 1.30 5.24
C THR A 122 -7.81 -0.10 5.45
N VAL A 123 -8.59 -0.33 6.51
CA VAL A 123 -9.22 -1.64 6.78
C VAL A 123 -10.13 -2.04 5.62
N PHE A 124 -11.00 -1.13 5.19
CA PHE A 124 -11.88 -1.33 4.05
C PHE A 124 -11.08 -1.66 2.78
N SER A 125 -10.00 -0.94 2.51
CA SER A 125 -9.14 -1.18 1.35
C SER A 125 -8.52 -2.57 1.39
N VAL A 126 -7.93 -2.97 2.51
CA VAL A 126 -7.32 -4.32 2.67
C VAL A 126 -8.36 -5.42 2.47
N LEU A 127 -9.55 -5.29 3.05
CA LEU A 127 -10.65 -6.25 2.86
C LEU A 127 -11.16 -6.26 1.41
N SER A 128 -11.23 -5.09 0.78
CA SER A 128 -11.65 -4.93 -0.61
C SER A 128 -10.67 -5.61 -1.58
N LEU A 129 -9.35 -5.59 -1.30
CA LEU A 129 -8.34 -6.22 -2.15
C LEU A 129 -8.65 -7.70 -2.42
N GLY A 130 -9.10 -8.46 -1.42
CA GLY A 130 -9.46 -9.87 -1.62
C GLY A 130 -10.60 -10.05 -2.63
N ARG A 131 -11.66 -9.21 -2.52
CA ARG A 131 -12.77 -9.22 -3.49
C ARG A 131 -12.31 -8.77 -4.88
N ARG A 132 -11.46 -7.74 -4.96
CA ARG A 132 -10.90 -7.24 -6.22
C ARG A 132 -10.05 -8.29 -6.93
N CYS A 133 -9.21 -9.03 -6.22
CA CYS A 133 -8.45 -10.14 -6.78
C CYS A 133 -9.38 -11.19 -7.41
N SER A 134 -10.50 -11.52 -6.75
CA SER A 134 -11.44 -12.51 -7.27
C SER A 134 -12.18 -12.03 -8.51
N VAL A 135 -12.54 -10.74 -8.57
CA VAL A 135 -13.18 -10.14 -9.73
C VAL A 135 -12.21 -10.11 -10.91
N GLU A 136 -10.97 -9.69 -10.67
CA GLU A 136 -9.92 -9.63 -11.70
C GLU A 136 -9.55 -11.03 -12.21
N ASP A 137 -9.40 -12.02 -11.31
CA ASP A 137 -9.19 -13.43 -11.68
C ASP A 137 -10.33 -13.94 -12.60
N HIS A 138 -11.57 -13.54 -12.34
CA HIS A 138 -12.72 -13.94 -13.15
C HIS A 138 -12.68 -13.29 -14.54
N GLN A 139 -12.38 -12.00 -14.61
CA GLN A 139 -12.24 -11.27 -15.88
C GLN A 139 -11.08 -11.81 -16.73
N LEU A 140 -9.94 -12.13 -16.08
CA LEU A 140 -8.80 -12.76 -16.75
C LEU A 140 -9.16 -14.16 -17.27
N ARG A 141 -9.92 -14.95 -16.50
CA ARG A 141 -10.43 -16.26 -16.95
C ARG A 141 -11.36 -16.14 -18.15
N GLU A 142 -12.30 -15.20 -18.13
CA GLU A 142 -13.25 -14.99 -19.24
C GLU A 142 -12.53 -14.56 -20.53
N ARG A 143 -11.48 -13.73 -20.41
CA ARG A 143 -10.74 -13.23 -21.58
C ARG A 143 -9.73 -14.25 -22.12
N PHE A 144 -8.96 -14.89 -21.26
CA PHE A 144 -7.80 -15.70 -21.65
C PHE A 144 -8.06 -17.21 -21.61
N GLY A 145 -9.20 -17.64 -21.07
CA GLY A 145 -9.64 -19.04 -21.07
C GLY A 145 -8.57 -20.00 -20.56
N GLN A 146 -8.14 -20.91 -21.43
CA GLN A 146 -7.17 -21.96 -21.10
C GLN A 146 -5.79 -21.41 -20.70
N VAL A 147 -5.32 -20.33 -21.32
CA VAL A 147 -4.02 -19.72 -20.99
C VAL A 147 -3.99 -19.22 -19.53
N TRP A 148 -5.11 -18.69 -19.05
CA TRP A 148 -5.24 -18.29 -17.65
C TRP A 148 -5.29 -19.49 -16.71
N GLU A 149 -5.96 -20.57 -17.10
CA GLU A 149 -6.03 -21.80 -16.30
C GLU A 149 -4.65 -22.43 -16.12
N GLU A 150 -3.85 -22.51 -17.19
CA GLU A 150 -2.45 -22.98 -17.14
C GLU A 150 -1.60 -22.11 -16.24
N TYR A 151 -1.66 -20.78 -16.42
CA TYR A 151 -0.94 -19.84 -15.56
C TYR A 151 -1.36 -19.92 -14.09
N ARG A 152 -2.65 -20.13 -13.80
CA ARG A 152 -3.15 -20.27 -12.42
C ARG A 152 -2.60 -21.53 -11.74
N VAL A 153 -2.39 -22.61 -12.49
CA VAL A 153 -1.77 -23.82 -11.96
C VAL A 153 -0.32 -23.57 -11.59
N ASP A 154 0.42 -22.87 -12.46
CA ASP A 154 1.82 -22.52 -12.22
C ASP A 154 2.00 -21.49 -11.09
N VAL A 155 1.06 -20.54 -10.97
CA VAL A 155 1.07 -19.46 -9.98
C VAL A 155 -0.20 -19.51 -9.14
N PRO A 156 -0.30 -20.44 -8.17
CA PRO A 156 -1.52 -20.65 -7.39
C PRO A 156 -1.83 -19.47 -6.45
N TYR A 157 -0.82 -18.71 -6.04
CA TYR A 157 -0.95 -17.67 -5.02
C TYR A 157 -1.55 -16.37 -5.56
N ARG A 158 -2.56 -15.83 -4.85
CA ARG A 158 -3.20 -14.56 -5.23
C ARG A 158 -2.36 -13.35 -4.82
N LEU A 159 -2.10 -13.21 -3.52
CA LEU A 159 -1.47 -12.02 -2.93
C LEU A 159 -0.13 -12.33 -2.27
N LEU A 160 -0.11 -13.30 -1.36
CA LEU A 160 1.10 -13.68 -0.65
C LEU A 160 1.52 -15.09 -1.08
N PRO A 161 2.81 -15.30 -1.41
CA PRO A 161 3.31 -16.65 -1.62
C PRO A 161 2.97 -17.53 -0.42
N TYR A 162 2.53 -18.76 -0.68
CA TYR A 162 2.21 -19.77 0.35
C TYR A 162 0.95 -19.49 1.20
N ILE A 163 0.15 -18.48 0.86
CA ILE A 163 -1.16 -18.22 1.48
C ILE A 163 -2.25 -18.37 0.40
N TYR A 164 -3.20 -19.29 0.63
CA TYR A 164 -4.29 -19.64 -0.30
C TYR A 164 -5.48 -18.68 -0.22
#